data_AF-A0A1H0Y5W6-F1
#
_entry.id   AF-A0A1H0Y5W6-F1
#
_cell.length_a   1.000
_cell.length_b   1.000
_cell.length_c   1.000
_cell.angle_alpha   90.00
_cell.angle_beta   90.00
_cell.angle_gamma   90.00
#
_symmetry.space_group_name_H-M   'P 1'
#
loop_
_entity.id
_entity.type
_entity.pdbx_description
1 polymer ?
#
loop_
_entity_poly.entity_id
_entity_poly.type
_entity_poly.pdbx_seq_one_letter_code
_entity_poly.pdbx_strand_id
1 'polypeptide(L)'
;MEKEVKQLIKESLYKRLAGHDEIDTILNNDALVEKWLTGIMALGYNDGDIEKAAQDIYEMKSALLGEISIEDIRAFVYLLNYRFAEEITAFTRYVELRNEVDSEILSAVKEELNLVEKGDFLLT
;
A
#
# COMPACT_ATOMS: atom_id res chain seq x y z
N MET A 1 3.40 12.30 11.86
CA MET A 1 3.31 10.82 11.90
C MET A 1 2.98 10.20 10.55
N GLU A 2 1.78 10.38 9.97
CA GLU A 2 1.37 9.66 8.74
C GLU A 2 2.39 9.71 7.58
N LYS A 3 2.99 10.89 7.34
CA LYS A 3 4.01 11.07 6.29
C LYS A 3 5.23 10.16 6.49
N GLU A 4 5.64 9.95 7.74
CA GLU A 4 6.76 9.10 8.10
C GLU A 4 6.42 7.61 7.91
N VAL A 5 5.23 7.20 8.32
CA VAL A 5 4.71 5.84 8.06
C VAL A 5 4.63 5.56 6.56
N LYS A 6 4.12 6.51 5.76
CA LYS A 6 4.13 6.39 4.29
C LYS A 6 5.53 6.19 3.74
N GLN A 7 6.52 6.93 4.27
CA GLN A 7 7.90 6.80 3.83
C GLN A 7 8.47 5.41 4.15
N LEU A 8 8.19 4.86 5.34
CA LEU A 8 8.59 3.50 5.71
C LEU A 8 7.96 2.43 4.80
N ILE A 9 6.68 2.58 4.48
CA ILE A 9 5.99 1.67 3.55
C ILE A 9 6.60 1.77 2.15
N LYS A 10 6.89 2.99 1.64
CA LYS A 10 7.57 3.15 0.35
C LYS A 10 8.91 2.43 0.32
N GLU A 11 9.71 2.59 1.37
CA GLU A 11 11.00 1.92 1.51
C GLU A 11 10.84 0.40 1.51
N SER A 12 9.80 -0.13 2.16
CA SER A 12 9.45 -1.56 2.10
C SER A 12 9.10 -2.01 0.68
N LEU A 13 8.27 -1.26 -0.03
CA LEU A 13 7.91 -1.57 -1.42
C LEU A 13 9.14 -1.59 -2.34
N TYR A 14 10.06 -0.62 -2.20
CA TYR A 14 11.33 -0.66 -2.94
C TYR A 14 12.24 -1.81 -2.50
N LYS A 15 12.21 -2.20 -1.23
CA LYS A 15 12.94 -3.37 -0.74
C LYS A 15 12.47 -4.65 -1.44
N ARG A 16 11.15 -4.81 -1.65
CA ARG A 16 10.60 -5.92 -2.42
C ARG A 16 11.05 -5.91 -3.88
N LEU A 17 11.08 -4.74 -4.50
CA LEU A 17 11.50 -4.56 -5.89
C LEU A 17 13.00 -4.69 -6.12
N ALA A 18 13.81 -4.79 -5.07
CA ALA A 18 15.26 -4.83 -5.23
C ALA A 18 15.72 -6.03 -6.08
N GLY A 19 16.43 -5.75 -7.16
CA GLY A 19 16.89 -6.76 -8.12
C GLY A 19 15.95 -6.95 -9.32
N HIS A 20 14.80 -6.27 -9.34
CA HIS A 20 13.97 -6.10 -10.52
C HIS A 20 14.31 -4.79 -11.22
N ASP A 21 14.31 -4.82 -12.56
CA ASP A 21 14.37 -3.62 -13.40
C ASP A 21 12.98 -2.98 -13.48
N GLU A 22 12.64 -2.28 -14.57
CA GLU A 22 11.28 -1.79 -14.78
C GLU A 22 10.31 -2.96 -14.98
N ILE A 23 9.38 -3.12 -14.02
CA ILE A 23 8.45 -4.26 -13.99
C ILE A 23 7.16 -4.02 -14.80
N ASP A 24 6.93 -2.81 -15.27
CA ASP A 24 5.79 -2.42 -16.10
C ASP A 24 6.28 -1.60 -17.30
N THR A 25 5.63 -1.77 -18.45
CA THR A 25 6.05 -1.14 -19.71
C THR A 25 5.47 0.25 -19.91
N ILE A 26 4.54 0.67 -19.04
CA ILE A 26 3.82 1.94 -19.10
C ILE A 26 4.25 2.85 -17.95
N LEU A 27 4.34 2.30 -16.73
CA LEU A 27 4.69 3.03 -15.52
C LEU A 27 6.08 2.64 -15.04
N ASN A 28 6.90 3.64 -14.69
CA ASN A 28 8.14 3.38 -13.97
C ASN A 28 7.87 2.89 -12.54
N ASN A 29 8.88 2.29 -11.91
CA ASN A 29 8.76 1.71 -10.57
C ASN A 29 8.29 2.74 -9.53
N ASP A 30 8.73 4.00 -9.64
CA ASP A 30 8.31 5.06 -8.72
C ASP A 30 6.79 5.33 -8.80
N ALA A 31 6.25 5.45 -10.01
CA ALA A 31 4.82 5.65 -10.23
C ALA A 31 3.98 4.44 -9.78
N LEU A 32 4.50 3.23 -9.96
CA LEU A 32 3.88 2.01 -9.44
C LEU A 32 3.84 2.00 -7.91
N VAL A 33 4.96 2.33 -7.25
CA VAL A 33 5.05 2.39 -5.79
C VAL A 33 4.06 3.39 -5.21
N GLU A 34 3.90 4.58 -5.80
CA GLU A 34 2.88 5.55 -5.36
C GLU A 34 1.45 5.02 -5.54
N LYS A 35 1.19 4.32 -6.65
CA LYS A 35 -0.12 3.70 -6.91
C LYS A 35 -0.41 2.62 -5.87
N TRP A 36 0.55 1.75 -5.57
CA TRP A 36 0.42 0.70 -4.56
C TRP A 36 0.24 1.28 -3.16
N LEU A 37 1.03 2.28 -2.78
CA LEU A 37 0.87 2.97 -1.50
C LEU A 37 -0.54 3.53 -1.34
N THR A 38 -1.11 4.13 -2.38
CA THR A 38 -2.49 4.64 -2.34
C THR A 38 -3.49 3.54 -1.99
N GLY A 39 -3.36 2.36 -2.62
CA GLY A 39 -4.25 1.24 -2.33
C GLY A 39 -3.99 0.57 -0.98
N ILE A 40 -2.73 0.48 -0.54
CA ILE A 40 -2.36 0.00 0.80
C ILE A 40 -2.99 0.88 1.88
N MET A 41 -2.92 2.21 1.70
CA MET A 41 -3.55 3.14 2.62
C MET A 41 -5.07 2.97 2.66
N ALA A 42 -5.71 2.86 1.49
CA ALA A 42 -7.16 2.65 1.40
C ALA A 42 -7.58 1.35 2.12
N LEU A 43 -6.81 0.27 1.95
CA LEU A 43 -7.03 -0.99 2.66
C LEU A 43 -6.85 -0.83 4.17
N GLY A 44 -5.77 -0.18 4.64
CA GLY A 44 -5.54 -0.05 6.07
C GLY A 44 -6.53 0.90 6.78
N TYR A 45 -7.04 1.94 6.09
CA TYR A 45 -8.14 2.74 6.62
C TYR A 45 -9.47 1.98 6.71
N ASN A 46 -9.63 0.95 5.89
CA ASN A 46 -10.83 0.12 5.83
C ASN A 46 -10.66 -1.27 6.48
N ASP A 47 -9.63 -1.45 7.32
CA ASP A 47 -9.36 -2.73 8.01
C ASP A 47 -9.30 -3.95 7.05
N GLY A 48 -8.70 -3.74 5.87
CA GLY A 48 -8.58 -4.77 4.84
C GLY A 48 -9.85 -5.06 4.04
N ASP A 49 -10.95 -4.32 4.26
CA ASP A 49 -12.19 -4.46 3.48
C ASP A 49 -11.96 -3.99 2.03
N ILE A 50 -11.81 -4.97 1.13
CA ILE A 50 -11.54 -4.76 -0.30
C ILE A 50 -12.64 -3.92 -0.96
N GLU A 51 -13.90 -4.16 -0.61
CA GLU A 51 -15.03 -3.50 -1.27
C GLU A 51 -15.07 -2.01 -0.92
N LYS A 52 -14.91 -1.69 0.37
CA LYS A 52 -14.85 -0.30 0.82
C LYS A 52 -13.61 0.42 0.31
N ALA A 53 -12.45 -0.23 0.37
CA ALA A 53 -11.22 0.37 -0.16
C ALA A 53 -11.32 0.64 -1.68
N ALA A 54 -11.95 -0.26 -2.44
CA ALA A 54 -12.19 -0.03 -3.87
C ALA A 54 -13.17 1.12 -4.10
N GLN A 55 -14.23 1.22 -3.32
CA GLN A 55 -15.19 2.31 -3.39
C GLN A 55 -14.54 3.66 -3.06
N ASP A 56 -13.73 3.74 -2.00
CA ASP A 56 -13.00 4.96 -1.62
C ASP A 56 -12.06 5.41 -2.73
N ILE A 57 -11.30 4.48 -3.32
CA ILE A 57 -10.42 4.79 -4.46
C ILE A 57 -11.21 5.26 -5.68
N TYR A 58 -12.35 4.62 -5.95
CA TYR A 58 -13.22 4.99 -7.05
C TYR A 58 -13.78 6.40 -6.87
N GLU A 59 -14.25 6.75 -5.67
CA GLU A 59 -14.76 8.08 -5.36
C GLU A 59 -13.66 9.15 -5.46
N MET A 60 -12.46 8.88 -4.94
CA MET A 60 -11.32 9.78 -5.07
C MET A 60 -10.90 10.00 -6.53
N LYS A 61 -10.89 8.94 -7.36
CA LYS A 61 -10.44 9.02 -8.75
C LYS A 61 -11.50 9.55 -9.70
N SER A 62 -12.76 9.18 -9.51
CA SER A 62 -13.89 9.72 -10.28
C SER A 62 -14.01 11.24 -10.13
N ALA A 63 -13.61 11.78 -8.97
CA ALA A 63 -13.51 13.22 -8.75
C ALA A 63 -12.35 13.91 -9.52
N LEU A 64 -11.37 13.15 -10.03
CA LEU A 64 -10.11 13.68 -10.60
C LEU A 64 -9.89 13.32 -12.08
N LEU A 65 -10.36 12.16 -12.56
CA LEU A 65 -10.11 11.63 -13.90
C LEU A 65 -11.30 10.77 -14.37
N GLY A 66 -11.57 10.80 -15.69
CA GLY A 66 -12.67 10.06 -16.32
C GLY A 66 -12.66 8.53 -16.10
N GLU A 67 -13.78 7.90 -16.49
CA GLU A 67 -14.23 6.54 -16.12
C GLU A 67 -13.13 5.46 -16.05
N ILE A 68 -12.66 5.16 -14.84
CA ILE A 68 -12.04 3.89 -14.49
C ILE A 68 -13.15 2.97 -13.98
N SER A 69 -13.21 1.72 -14.43
CA SER A 69 -14.19 0.76 -13.94
C SER A 69 -13.96 0.45 -12.45
N ILE A 70 -15.04 0.42 -11.65
CA ILE A 70 -14.98 -0.07 -10.27
C ILE A 70 -14.42 -1.50 -10.20
N GLU A 71 -14.68 -2.33 -11.21
CA GLU A 71 -14.15 -3.70 -11.25
C GLU A 71 -12.63 -3.75 -11.41
N ASP A 72 -12.05 -2.83 -12.19
CA ASP A 72 -10.60 -2.72 -12.32
C ASP A 72 -9.96 -2.29 -11.00
N ILE A 73 -10.66 -1.43 -10.25
CA ILE A 73 -10.22 -1.00 -8.92
C ILE A 73 -10.32 -2.14 -7.91
N ARG A 74 -11.42 -2.90 -7.92
CA ARG A 74 -11.55 -4.10 -7.07
C ARG A 74 -10.45 -5.12 -7.36
N ALA A 75 -10.18 -5.40 -8.63
CA ALA A 75 -9.11 -6.29 -9.03
C ALA A 75 -7.73 -5.79 -8.55
N PHE A 76 -7.48 -4.48 -8.71
CA PHE A 76 -6.28 -3.84 -8.21
C PHE A 76 -6.13 -3.98 -6.68
N VAL A 77 -7.17 -3.64 -5.91
CA VAL A 77 -7.16 -3.72 -4.44
C VAL A 77 -6.98 -5.16 -3.97
N TYR A 78 -7.66 -6.12 -4.62
CA TYR A 78 -7.49 -7.55 -4.32
C TYR A 78 -6.04 -8.00 -4.50
N LEU A 79 -5.40 -7.60 -5.61
CA LEU A 79 -3.99 -7.93 -5.86
C LEU A 79 -3.06 -7.33 -4.79
N LEU A 80 -3.33 -6.09 -4.33
CA LEU A 80 -2.56 -5.50 -3.24
C LEU A 80 -2.72 -6.26 -1.93
N ASN A 81 -3.96 -6.62 -1.59
CA ASN A 81 -4.26 -7.38 -0.36
C ASN A 81 -3.51 -8.72 -0.32
N TYR A 82 -3.35 -9.36 -1.47
CA TYR A 82 -2.58 -10.59 -1.58
C TYR A 82 -1.06 -10.37 -1.56
N ARG A 83 -0.54 -9.34 -2.24
CA ARG A 83 0.90 -9.16 -2.47
C ARG A 83 1.64 -8.36 -1.38
N PHE A 84 0.93 -7.52 -0.64
CA PHE A 84 1.53 -6.55 0.28
C PHE A 84 0.90 -6.59 1.68
N ALA A 85 0.64 -7.82 2.17
CA ALA A 85 -0.04 -8.05 3.44
C ALA A 85 0.71 -7.41 4.63
N GLU A 86 2.04 -7.44 4.62
CA GLU A 86 2.89 -6.83 5.65
C GLU A 86 2.76 -5.30 5.63
N GLU A 87 2.80 -4.67 4.45
CA GLU A 87 2.63 -3.22 4.33
C GLU A 87 1.22 -2.76 4.72
N ILE A 88 0.21 -3.54 4.39
CA ILE A 88 -1.18 -3.27 4.80
C ILE A 88 -1.31 -3.38 6.31
N THR A 89 -0.81 -4.47 6.91
CA THR A 89 -0.82 -4.65 8.36
C THR A 89 -0.07 -3.52 9.06
N ALA A 90 1.10 -3.12 8.55
CA ALA A 90 1.85 -1.99 9.07
C ALA A 90 1.04 -0.69 9.05
N PHE A 91 0.32 -0.40 7.96
CA PHE A 91 -0.53 0.79 7.89
C PHE A 91 -1.76 0.68 8.80
N THR A 92 -2.39 -0.49 8.89
CA THR A 92 -3.50 -0.75 9.82
C THR A 92 -3.06 -0.51 11.28
N ARG A 93 -1.89 -1.00 11.68
CA ARG A 93 -1.29 -0.71 13.00
C ARG A 93 -1.14 0.78 13.26
N TYR A 94 -0.69 1.54 12.27
CA TYR A 94 -0.66 3.00 12.38
C TYR A 94 -2.06 3.58 12.60
N VAL A 95 -3.08 3.13 11.85
CA VAL A 95 -4.45 3.63 11.99
C VAL A 95 -5.03 3.32 13.38
N GLU A 96 -4.78 2.12 13.91
CA GLU A 96 -5.16 1.69 15.25
C GLU A 96 -4.52 2.54 16.35
N LEU A 97 -3.21 2.80 16.22
CA LEU A 97 -2.38 3.45 17.24
C LEU A 97 -2.24 4.96 17.04
N ARG A 98 -2.97 5.58 16.11
CA ARG A 98 -2.78 7.01 15.72
C ARG A 98 -2.92 8.04 16.84
N ASN A 99 -3.47 7.64 17.99
CA ASN A 99 -3.64 8.48 19.18
C ASN A 99 -2.58 8.20 20.27
N GLU A 100 -1.70 7.23 20.05
CA GLU A 100 -0.63 6.84 20.97
C GLU A 100 0.65 7.66 20.74
N VAL A 101 1.69 7.38 21.52
CA VAL A 101 2.97 8.09 21.42
C VAL A 101 3.70 7.69 20.14
N ASP A 102 4.27 8.67 19.45
CA ASP A 102 4.98 8.51 18.17
C ASP A 102 5.98 7.34 18.13
N SER A 103 6.72 7.11 19.22
CA SER A 103 7.69 6.01 19.32
C SER A 103 7.05 4.62 19.27
N GLU A 104 5.86 4.46 19.86
CA GLU A 104 5.13 3.19 19.89
C GLU A 104 4.56 2.88 18.51
N ILE A 105 3.98 3.91 17.86
CA ILE A 105 3.49 3.83 16.47
C ILE A 105 4.61 3.38 15.54
N LEU A 106 5.76 4.06 15.58
CA LEU A 106 6.89 3.74 14.69
C LEU A 106 7.49 2.36 14.98
N SER A 107 7.50 1.93 16.24
CA SER A 107 7.98 0.59 16.60
C SER A 107 7.07 -0.50 16.02
N ALA A 108 5.75 -0.36 16.20
CA ALA A 108 4.77 -1.32 15.69
C ALA A 108 4.82 -1.41 14.15
N VAL A 109 4.86 -0.26 13.47
CA VAL A 109 4.99 -0.21 12.00
C VAL A 109 6.26 -0.92 11.52
N LYS A 110 7.40 -0.67 12.17
CA LYS A 110 8.68 -1.29 11.77
C LYS A 110 8.72 -2.79 12.03
N GLU A 111 8.06 -3.27 13.08
CA GLU A 111 7.98 -4.70 13.39
C GLU A 111 7.32 -5.48 12.24
N GLU A 112 6.19 -4.98 11.73
CA GLU A 112 5.50 -5.60 10.59
C GLU A 112 6.37 -5.56 9.32
N LEU A 113 7.01 -4.42 9.02
CA LEU A 113 7.84 -4.26 7.82
C LEU A 113 9.17 -5.04 7.87
N ASN A 114 9.61 -5.49 9.06
CA ASN A 114 10.81 -6.34 9.17
C ASN A 114 10.60 -7.74 8.59
N LEU A 115 9.35 -8.17 8.41
CA LEU A 115 9.00 -9.46 7.81
C LEU A 115 9.22 -9.48 6.29
N VAL A 116 9.31 -8.31 5.66
CA VAL A 116 9.50 -8.18 4.21
C VAL A 116 10.94 -8.52 3.84
N GLU A 117 11.15 -9.42 2.88
CA GLU A 117 12.47 -9.79 2.41
C GLU A 117 12.90 -8.96 1.20
N LYS A 118 14.21 -8.74 1.06
CA LYS A 118 14.74 -7.96 -0.05
C LYS A 118 14.63 -8.77 -1.34
N GLY A 119 14.01 -8.21 -2.38
CA GLY A 119 13.86 -8.86 -3.67
C GLY A 119 12.80 -9.97 -3.69
N ASP A 120 11.90 -9.99 -2.70
CA ASP A 120 10.86 -11.02 -2.58
C ASP A 120 9.66 -10.81 -3.51
N PHE A 121 9.67 -9.76 -4.34
CA PHE A 121 8.58 -9.49 -5.26
C PHE A 121 8.48 -10.56 -6.36
N LEU A 122 7.30 -11.16 -6.49
CA LEU A 122 7.00 -12.17 -7.51
C LEU A 122 6.22 -11.55 -8.69
N LEU A 123 6.82 -11.63 -9.88
CA LEU A 123 6.17 -11.32 -11.16
C LEU A 123 5.30 -12.52 -11.57
N THR A 124 4.10 -12.63 -11.00
CA THR A 124 3.07 -13.55 -11.51
C THR A 124 2.11 -12.86 -12.46
#